data_AF-A0A3N4SUV9-F1
#
_entry.id   AF-A0A3N4SUV9-F1
#
_cell.length_a   1.000
_cell.length_b   1.000
_cell.length_c   1.000
_cell.angle_alpha   90.00
_cell.angle_beta   90.00
_cell.angle_gamma   90.00
#
_symmetry.space_group_name_H-M   'P 1'
#
loop_
_entity.id
_entity.type
_entity.pdbx_description
1 polymer ?
#
loop_
_entity_poly.entity_id
_entity_poly.type
_entity_poly.pdbx_seq_one_letter_code
_entity_poly.pdbx_strand_id
1 'polypeptide(L)'
;MRIALSQLITGPGPGRNLPLVEEWTRRAADAGARVVVFPEASMACFGTPLSPLAEPLDGPWADGVRRIARHALGAGPELPVADLDIDEVAAVRRRTSVLANRRPEVWR
;
A
#
# COMPACT_ATOMS: atom_id res chain seq x y z
N MET A 1 -1.32 18.27 5.66
CA MET A 1 -1.22 16.82 5.90
C MET A 1 0.09 16.31 5.31
N ARG A 2 0.85 15.48 6.03
CA ARG A 2 2.11 14.88 5.51
C ARG A 2 1.84 13.45 5.04
N ILE A 3 2.27 13.15 3.81
CA ILE A 3 2.14 11.82 3.19
C ILE A 3 3.55 11.28 2.97
N ALA A 4 3.81 10.05 3.41
CA ALA A 4 5.04 9.32 3.13
C ALA A 4 4.81 8.33 1.98
N LEU A 5 5.79 8.22 1.09
CA LEU A 5 5.85 7.19 0.06
C LEU A 5 6.95 6.21 0.44
N SER A 6 6.61 4.95 0.68
CA SER A 6 7.60 3.93 1.00
C SER A 6 7.99 3.17 -0.26
N GLN A 7 9.28 3.22 -0.62
CA GLN A 7 9.84 2.39 -1.67
C GLN A 7 10.56 1.21 -1.02
N LEU A 8 10.07 0.01 -1.24
CA LEU A 8 10.59 -1.22 -0.63
C LEU A 8 10.54 -2.38 -1.61
N ILE A 9 11.38 -3.39 -1.35
CA ILE A 9 11.44 -4.63 -2.11
C ILE A 9 10.75 -5.72 -1.29
N THR A 10 9.75 -6.37 -1.87
CA THR A 10 9.04 -7.49 -1.27
C THR A 10 9.48 -8.83 -1.86
N GLY A 11 9.33 -9.89 -1.07
CA GLY A 11 9.46 -11.27 -1.51
C GLY A 11 8.10 -11.90 -1.87
N PRO A 12 8.06 -13.21 -2.11
CA PRO A 12 6.84 -13.91 -2.53
C PRO A 12 5.84 -14.18 -1.39
N GLY A 13 6.23 -13.98 -0.12
CA GLY A 13 5.43 -14.43 1.03
C GLY A 13 4.96 -13.30 1.94
N PRO A 14 3.65 -13.23 2.28
CA PRO A 14 3.10 -12.17 3.13
C PRO A 14 3.77 -12.11 4.51
N GLY A 15 4.10 -13.26 5.11
CA GLY A 15 4.75 -13.33 6.42
C GLY A 15 6.11 -12.63 6.51
N ARG A 16 6.86 -12.55 5.39
CA ARG A 16 8.13 -11.81 5.32
C ARG A 16 7.95 -10.34 4.94
N ASN A 17 6.86 -10.00 4.27
CA ASN A 17 6.63 -8.65 3.77
C ASN A 17 5.88 -7.77 4.79
N LEU A 18 5.01 -8.35 5.62
CA LEU A 18 4.24 -7.59 6.62
C LEU A 18 5.15 -6.86 7.64
N PRO A 19 6.27 -7.43 8.12
CA PRO A 19 7.21 -6.70 8.96
C PRO A 19 7.85 -5.48 8.27
N LEU A 20 8.04 -5.51 6.94
CA LEU A 20 8.53 -4.34 6.19
C LEU A 20 7.48 -3.22 6.21
N VAL A 21 6.20 -3.56 6.04
CA VAL A 21 5.09 -2.60 6.15
C VAL A 21 5.05 -1.98 7.55
N GLU A 22 5.24 -2.79 8.60
CA GLU A 22 5.30 -2.32 9.99
C GLU A 22 6.46 -1.35 10.22
N GLU A 23 7.67 -1.72 9.79
CA GLU A 23 8.87 -0.89 9.94
C GLU A 23 8.72 0.47 9.25
N TRP A 24 8.28 0.48 8.00
CA TRP A 24 8.13 1.71 7.23
C TRP A 24 6.96 2.56 7.71
N THR A 25 5.89 1.95 8.22
CA THR A 25 4.81 2.69 8.87
C THR A 25 5.32 3.41 10.12
N ARG A 26 6.10 2.74 10.97
CA ARG A 26 6.70 3.35 12.14
C ARG A 26 7.61 4.53 11.76
N ARG A 27 8.50 4.34 10.78
CA ARG A 27 9.38 5.44 10.29
C ARG A 27 8.58 6.62 9.75
N ALA A 28 7.49 6.37 9.02
CA ALA A 28 6.62 7.41 8.51
C ALA A 28 5.92 8.17 9.65
N ALA A 29 5.43 7.46 10.65
CA ALA A 29 4.82 8.05 11.85
C ALA A 29 5.83 8.89 12.66
N ASP A 30 7.04 8.37 12.87
CA ASP A 30 8.15 9.09 13.53
C ASP A 30 8.52 10.38 12.77
N ALA A 31 8.37 10.38 11.44
CA ALA A 31 8.55 11.56 10.59
C ALA A 31 7.31 12.48 10.52
N GLY A 32 6.26 12.20 11.31
CA GLY A 32 5.03 12.99 11.38
C GLY A 32 4.09 12.83 10.18
N ALA A 33 4.23 11.76 9.39
CA ALA A 33 3.29 11.44 8.32
C ALA A 33 1.95 10.97 8.90
N ARG A 34 0.85 11.40 8.28
CA ARG A 34 -0.52 10.97 8.61
C ARG A 34 -1.03 9.88 7.68
N VAL A 35 -0.40 9.73 6.52
CA VAL A 35 -0.65 8.68 5.54
C VAL A 35 0.70 8.14 5.08
N VAL A 36 0.83 6.82 4.99
CA VAL A 36 1.93 6.15 4.30
C VAL A 36 1.36 5.32 3.15
N VAL A 37 1.94 5.46 1.96
CA VAL A 37 1.55 4.69 0.77
C VAL A 37 2.66 3.71 0.44
N PHE A 38 2.27 2.47 0.17
CA PHE A 38 3.15 1.38 -0.19
C PHE A 38 3.00 1.02 -1.67
N PRO A 39 4.01 0.40 -2.30
CA PRO A 39 3.93 -0.02 -3.69
C PRO A 39 2.87 -1.10 -3.89
N GLU A 40 2.38 -1.23 -5.13
CA GLU A 40 1.69 -2.45 -5.54
C GLU A 40 2.59 -3.67 -5.29
N ALA A 41 1.97 -4.85 -5.07
CA ALA A 41 2.70 -6.09 -4.76
C ALA A 41 3.43 -6.07 -3.39
N SER A 42 2.97 -5.25 -2.45
CA SER A 42 3.47 -5.24 -1.07
C SER A 42 3.15 -6.51 -0.28
N MET A 43 2.10 -7.24 -0.64
CA MET A 43 1.77 -8.53 -0.01
C MET A 43 2.66 -9.67 -0.52
N ALA A 44 2.84 -9.73 -1.83
CA ALA A 44 3.69 -10.70 -2.52
C ALA A 44 4.17 -10.06 -3.83
N CYS A 45 5.46 -10.17 -4.13
CA CYS A 45 6.05 -9.55 -5.32
C CYS A 45 5.48 -10.14 -6.62
N PHE A 46 5.56 -9.38 -7.71
CA PHE A 46 5.19 -9.87 -9.04
C PHE A 46 5.95 -11.15 -9.42
N GLY A 47 5.31 -11.99 -10.23
CA GLY A 47 5.83 -13.33 -10.58
C GLY A 47 5.50 -14.42 -9.56
N THR A 48 4.87 -14.06 -8.42
CA THR A 48 4.39 -15.03 -7.44
C THR A 48 3.00 -15.55 -7.82
N PRO A 49 2.75 -16.88 -7.81
CA PRO A 49 1.40 -17.42 -7.96
C PRO A 49 0.49 -16.92 -6.83
N LEU A 50 -0.51 -16.08 -7.17
CA LEU A 50 -1.36 -15.43 -6.17
C LEU A 50 -2.50 -16.33 -5.68
N SER A 51 -2.97 -17.31 -6.48
CA SER A 51 -4.08 -18.18 -6.07
C SER A 51 -3.89 -18.85 -4.69
N PRO A 52 -2.71 -19.39 -4.31
CA PRO A 52 -2.50 -19.94 -2.98
C PRO A 52 -2.27 -18.89 -1.88
N LEU A 53 -2.02 -17.63 -2.24
CA LEU A 53 -1.74 -16.52 -1.31
C LEU A 53 -2.92 -15.57 -1.16
N ALA A 54 -3.94 -15.67 -2.01
CA ALA A 54 -5.07 -14.76 -2.00
C ALA A 54 -5.83 -14.92 -0.67
N GLU A 55 -5.94 -13.81 0.04
CA GLU A 55 -6.66 -13.74 1.31
C GLU A 55 -7.91 -12.86 1.15
N PRO A 56 -8.98 -13.12 1.92
CA PRO A 56 -10.10 -12.21 2.04
C PRO A 56 -9.67 -10.80 2.51
N LEU A 57 -10.54 -9.80 2.32
CA LEU A 57 -10.28 -8.42 2.77
C LEU A 57 -10.25 -8.28 4.30
N ASP A 58 -10.72 -9.28 5.02
CA ASP A 58 -10.68 -9.47 6.47
C ASP A 58 -9.77 -10.65 6.87
N GLY A 59 -8.87 -11.07 5.96
CA GLY A 59 -7.87 -12.09 6.21
C GLY A 59 -6.65 -11.59 7.00
N PRO A 60 -5.74 -12.51 7.37
CA PRO A 60 -4.56 -12.24 8.19
C PRO A 60 -3.69 -11.04 7.75
N TRP A 61 -3.46 -10.88 6.45
CA TRP A 61 -2.69 -9.76 5.89
C TRP A 61 -3.38 -8.42 6.15
N ALA A 62 -4.67 -8.31 5.78
CA ALA A 62 -5.43 -7.08 5.94
C ALA A 62 -5.56 -6.71 7.42
N ASP A 63 -5.80 -7.69 8.29
CA ASP A 63 -5.84 -7.48 9.73
C ASP A 63 -4.49 -7.09 10.33
N GLY A 64 -3.40 -7.67 9.81
CA GLY A 64 -2.04 -7.26 10.13
C GLY A 64 -1.80 -5.78 9.80
N VAL A 65 -2.19 -5.35 8.60
CA VAL A 65 -2.08 -3.94 8.17
C VAL A 65 -2.95 -3.03 9.06
N ARG A 66 -4.19 -3.42 9.39
CA ARG A 66 -5.05 -2.67 10.32
C ARG A 66 -4.42 -2.52 11.69
N ARG A 67 -3.82 -3.58 12.24
CA ARG A 67 -3.13 -3.57 13.53
C ARG A 67 -1.93 -2.61 13.49
N ILE A 68 -1.11 -2.68 12.45
CA ILE A 68 0.04 -1.78 12.25
C ILE A 68 -0.42 -0.32 12.23
N ALA A 69 -1.46 -0.01 11.46
CA ALA A 69 -2.01 1.34 11.37
C ALA A 69 -2.52 1.84 12.74
N ARG A 70 -3.28 1.01 13.48
CA ARG A 70 -3.74 1.35 14.83
C ARG A 70 -2.58 1.60 15.80
N HIS A 71 -1.54 0.78 15.78
CA HIS A 71 -0.36 0.97 16.63
C HIS A 71 0.38 2.28 16.31
N ALA A 72 0.50 2.64 15.03
CA ALA A 72 1.20 3.85 14.61
C ALA A 72 0.46 5.15 14.91
N LEU A 73 -0.88 5.13 14.99
CA LEU A 73 -1.71 6.31 15.26
C LEU A 73 -1.73 6.72 16.75
N GLY A 74 -1.34 5.83 17.67
CA GLY A 74 -1.40 6.10 19.11
C GLY A 74 -2.81 6.40 19.61
N ALA A 75 -2.94 7.08 20.76
CA ALA A 75 -4.23 7.43 21.39
C ALA A 75 -4.87 8.74 20.85
N GLY A 76 -4.41 9.24 19.70
CA GLY A 76 -4.97 10.45 19.07
C GLY A 76 -6.36 10.22 18.45
N PRO A 77 -7.09 11.28 18.06
CA PRO A 77 -8.45 11.16 17.55
C PRO A 77 -8.52 10.14 16.40
N GLU A 78 -9.47 9.22 16.53
CA GLU A 78 -9.51 7.86 15.96
C GLU A 78 -9.52 7.79 14.42
N LEU A 79 -9.65 8.92 13.71
CA LEU A 79 -9.80 8.93 12.25
C LEU A 79 -9.34 10.25 11.60
N PRO A 80 -8.20 10.30 10.89
CA PRO A 80 -7.97 11.36 9.92
C PRO A 80 -8.92 11.17 8.73
N VAL A 81 -9.84 12.10 8.53
CA VAL A 81 -10.64 12.19 7.30
C VAL A 81 -9.85 13.02 6.29
N ALA A 82 -9.67 12.47 5.08
CA ALA A 82 -9.09 13.17 3.95
C ALA A 82 -9.96 12.93 2.73
N ASP A 83 -10.32 14.01 2.04
CA ASP A 83 -10.98 13.93 0.75
C ASP A 83 -9.94 13.53 -0.31
N LEU A 84 -10.19 12.42 -0.99
CA LEU A 84 -9.44 11.99 -2.16
C LEU A 84 -10.24 12.40 -3.40
N ASP A 85 -9.70 13.33 -4.18
CA ASP A 85 -10.26 13.66 -5.49
C ASP A 85 -9.94 12.51 -6.46
N ILE A 86 -10.92 11.64 -6.66
CA ILE A 86 -10.79 10.48 -7.56
C ILE A 86 -10.83 10.91 -9.04
N ASP A 87 -11.35 12.08 -9.36
CA ASP A 87 -11.38 12.61 -10.73
C ASP A 87 -9.99 13.10 -11.15
N GLU A 88 -9.20 13.61 -10.21
CA GLU A 88 -7.79 13.96 -10.44
C GLU A 88 -6.96 12.74 -10.85
N VAL A 89 -7.32 11.53 -10.38
CA VAL A 89 -6.68 10.28 -10.85
C VAL A 89 -6.83 10.13 -12.36
N ALA A 90 -8.01 10.39 -12.92
CA ALA A 90 -8.23 10.31 -14.36
C ALA A 90 -7.40 11.37 -15.12
N ALA A 91 -7.29 12.58 -14.57
CA ALA A 91 -6.48 13.65 -15.15
C ALA A 91 -4.98 13.36 -15.12
N VAL A 92 -4.47 12.80 -14.02
CA VAL A 92 -3.07 12.36 -13.89
C VAL A 92 -2.79 11.20 -14.85
N ARG A 93 -3.70 10.22 -14.95
CA ARG A 93 -3.58 9.09 -15.87
C ARG A 93 -3.47 9.49 -17.35
N ARG A 94 -4.10 10.61 -17.76
CA ARG A 94 -3.95 11.17 -19.12
C ARG A 94 -2.59 11.84 -19.36
N ARG A 95 -1.99 12.40 -18.31
CA ARG A 95 -0.70 13.10 -18.37
C ARG A 95 0.49 12.15 -18.25
N THR A 96 0.34 11.06 -17.49
CA THR A 96 1.39 10.07 -17.26
C THR A 96 1.44 9.04 -18.39
N SER A 97 2.56 8.98 -19.09
CA SER A 97 2.77 8.12 -20.26
C SER A 97 2.67 6.61 -20.00
N VAL A 98 2.76 6.17 -18.73
CA VAL A 98 2.67 4.76 -18.32
C VAL A 98 1.44 4.06 -18.90
N LEU A 99 0.29 4.73 -18.94
CA LEU A 99 -0.94 4.13 -19.45
C LEU A 99 -1.08 4.24 -20.97
N ALA A 100 -0.54 5.29 -21.59
CA ALA A 100 -0.45 5.36 -23.04
C ALA A 100 0.45 4.24 -23.60
N ASN A 101 1.46 3.85 -22.84
CA ASN A 101 2.39 2.78 -23.16
C ASN A 101 1.93 1.39 -22.71
N ARG A 102 0.70 1.25 -22.20
CA ARG A 102 0.18 -0.05 -21.75
C ARG A 102 0.14 -1.02 -22.93
N ARG A 103 0.56 -2.27 -22.69
CA ARG A 103 0.58 -3.37 -23.68
C ARG A 103 -0.42 -4.46 -23.27
N PRO A 104 -1.74 -4.23 -23.43
CA PRO A 104 -2.77 -5.18 -22.99
C PRO A 104 -2.66 -6.53 -23.68
N GLU A 105 -2.04 -6.59 -24.87
CA GLU A 105 -1.74 -7.81 -25.60
C GLU A 105 -0.75 -8.75 -24.87
N VAL A 106 0.01 -8.25 -23.90
CA VAL A 106 1.01 -9.02 -23.14
C VAL A 106 0.36 -9.76 -21.95
N TRP A 107 -0.84 -9.38 -21.52
CA TRP A 107 -1.49 -9.87 -20.30
C TRP A 107 -2.66 -10.85 -20.58
N ARG A 108 -2.53 -11.74 -21.58
CA ARG A 108 -3.53 -12.80 -21.85
C ARG A 108 -3.24 -14.08 -21.09
#